data_AF-A0A3B9N265-F1
#
_entry.id   AF-A0A3B9N265-F1
#
_cell.length_a   1.000
_cell.length_b   1.000
_cell.length_c   1.000
_cell.angle_alpha   90.00
_cell.angle_beta   90.00
_cell.angle_gamma   90.00
#
_symmetry.space_group_name_H-M   'P 1'
#
loop_
_entity.id
_entity.type
_entity.pdbx_description
1 polymer ?
#
loop_
_entity_poly.entity_id
_entity_poly.type
_entity_poly.pdbx_seq_one_letter_code
_entity_poly.pdbx_strand_id
1 'polypeptide(L)'
;MFGKKKRAEEAARVEQLKKDSTEKAQKAAQALKIKKQKEEQAKQEAIRKAEEERRKLYKFHIIVGSFKTPKYATAYNDYIGKKGYQTELLTNSYQFQMVSIGAFKSWREAVAELGKAREAIEPTSWIYIRE
;
A
#
# COMPACT_ATOMS: atom_id res chain seq x y z
N MET A 1 49.41 -9.44 52.21
CA MET A 1 48.12 -9.88 51.61
C MET A 1 47.42 -8.79 50.77
N PHE A 2 48.13 -7.95 50.01
CA PHE A 2 47.51 -6.76 49.36
C PHE A 2 47.36 -6.83 47.83
N GLY A 3 48.01 -7.78 47.15
CA GLY A 3 47.97 -7.87 45.68
C GLY A 3 46.77 -8.63 45.08
N LYS A 4 46.18 -9.57 45.82
CA LYS A 4 45.05 -10.39 45.34
C LYS A 4 43.72 -9.62 45.31
N LYS A 5 43.50 -8.69 46.25
CA LYS A 5 42.31 -7.82 46.30
C LYS A 5 42.25 -6.84 45.11
N LYS A 6 43.37 -6.18 44.78
CA LYS A 6 43.45 -5.24 43.64
C LYS A 6 43.11 -5.87 42.28
N ARG A 7 43.59 -7.08 42.00
CA ARG A 7 43.29 -7.78 40.73
C ARG A 7 41.83 -8.21 40.61
N ALA A 8 41.18 -8.56 41.72
CA ALA A 8 39.76 -8.91 41.73
C ALA A 8 38.87 -7.67 41.51
N GLU A 9 39.24 -6.52 42.10
CA GLU A 9 38.59 -5.23 41.82
C GLU A 9 38.77 -4.79 40.37
N GLU A 10 39.98 -4.88 39.80
CA GLU A 10 40.22 -4.57 38.39
C GLU A 10 39.44 -5.50 37.45
N ALA A 11 39.41 -6.80 37.72
CA ALA A 11 38.64 -7.76 36.92
C ALA A 11 37.13 -7.46 36.95
N ALA A 12 36.58 -7.15 38.13
CA ALA A 12 35.17 -6.77 38.27
C ALA A 12 34.86 -5.45 37.54
N ARG A 13 35.79 -4.48 37.58
CA ARG A 13 35.64 -3.19 36.90
C ARG A 13 35.71 -3.34 35.39
N VAL A 14 36.60 -4.19 34.87
CA VAL A 14 36.67 -4.53 33.44
C VAL A 14 35.40 -5.25 32.97
N GLU A 15 34.84 -6.13 33.79
CA GLU A 15 33.59 -6.83 33.46
C GLU A 15 32.37 -5.89 33.46
N GLN A 16 32.30 -4.97 34.41
CA GLN A 16 31.28 -3.91 34.43
C GLN A 16 31.40 -3.00 33.19
N LEU A 17 32.60 -2.56 32.84
CA LEU A 17 32.81 -1.73 31.63
C LEU A 17 32.41 -2.46 30.35
N LYS A 18 32.65 -3.78 30.26
CA LYS A 18 32.20 -4.60 29.12
C LYS A 18 30.67 -4.69 29.06
N LYS A 19 30.00 -4.94 30.20
CA LYS A 19 28.54 -4.98 30.29
C LYS A 19 27.91 -3.64 29.91
N ASP A 20 28.42 -2.54 30.47
CA ASP A 20 27.97 -1.17 30.17
C ASP A 20 28.13 -0.80 28.69
N SER A 21 29.23 -1.23 28.07
CA SER A 21 29.47 -1.01 26.63
C SER A 21 28.46 -1.78 25.77
N THR A 22 28.19 -3.05 26.11
CA THR A 22 27.20 -3.86 25.39
C THR A 22 25.77 -3.35 25.54
N GLU A 23 25.37 -2.90 26.73
CA GLU A 23 24.05 -2.33 26.94
C GLU A 23 23.85 -1.02 26.17
N LYS A 24 24.86 -0.14 26.13
CA LYS A 24 24.80 1.08 25.33
C LYS A 24 24.67 0.79 23.85
N ALA A 25 25.43 -0.18 23.33
CA ALA A 25 25.33 -0.61 21.93
C ALA A 25 23.95 -1.21 21.61
N GLN A 26 23.39 -2.04 22.50
CA GLN A 26 22.06 -2.61 22.34
C GLN A 26 20.96 -1.54 22.38
N LYS A 27 21.03 -0.57 23.31
CA LYS A 27 20.10 0.57 23.38
C LYS A 27 20.17 1.44 22.13
N ALA A 28 21.37 1.73 21.62
CA ALA A 28 21.55 2.48 20.38
C ALA A 28 20.97 1.72 19.16
N ALA A 29 21.22 0.42 19.07
CA ALA A 29 20.64 -0.42 18.01
C ALA A 29 19.11 -0.51 18.09
N GLN A 30 18.54 -0.59 19.29
CA GLN A 30 17.08 -0.55 19.50
C GLN A 30 16.50 0.82 19.13
N ALA A 31 17.14 1.92 19.53
CA ALA A 31 16.71 3.27 19.17
C ALA A 31 16.71 3.49 17.65
N LEU A 32 17.74 2.99 16.94
CA LEU A 32 17.80 3.04 15.48
C LEU A 32 16.70 2.19 14.83
N LYS A 33 16.40 1.00 15.35
CA LYS A 33 15.30 0.16 14.87
C LYS A 33 13.94 0.85 15.05
N ILE A 34 13.69 1.43 16.22
CA ILE A 34 12.45 2.17 16.51
C ILE A 34 12.33 3.37 15.57
N LYS A 35 13.41 4.12 15.32
CA LYS A 35 13.40 5.26 14.40
C LYS A 35 13.06 4.82 12.97
N LYS A 36 13.70 3.77 12.46
CA LYS A 36 13.40 3.21 11.13
C LYS A 36 11.97 2.69 11.02
N GLN A 37 11.45 2.02 12.05
CA GLN A 37 10.06 1.56 12.09
C GLN A 37 9.07 2.73 12.06
N LYS A 38 9.32 3.79 12.83
CA LYS A 38 8.49 4.99 12.83
C LYS A 38 8.50 5.72 11.48
N GLU A 39 9.67 5.83 10.84
CA GLU A 39 9.79 6.42 9.51
C GLU A 39 9.03 5.60 8.45
N GLU A 40 9.12 4.28 8.52
CA GLU A 40 8.39 3.39 7.61
C GLU A 40 6.88 3.46 7.84
N GLN A 41 6.43 3.45 9.09
CA GLN A 41 5.03 3.64 9.45
C GLN A 41 4.50 4.99 8.95
N ALA A 42 5.25 6.08 9.16
CA ALA A 42 4.85 7.40 8.70
C ALA A 42 4.71 7.47 7.17
N LYS A 43 5.60 6.80 6.42
CA LYS A 43 5.49 6.69 4.96
C LYS A 43 4.24 5.91 4.54
N GLN A 44 3.99 4.76 5.18
CA GLN A 44 2.82 3.94 4.88
C GLN A 44 1.52 4.69 5.21
N GLU A 45 1.46 5.42 6.32
CA GLU A 45 0.31 6.26 6.67
C GLU A 45 0.10 7.41 5.67
N ALA A 46 1.17 8.08 5.23
CA ALA A 46 1.07 9.12 4.22
C ALA A 46 0.52 8.59 2.89
N ILE A 47 1.01 7.42 2.44
CA ILE A 47 0.50 6.74 1.25
C ILE A 47 -0.97 6.39 1.43
N ARG A 48 -1.35 5.77 2.56
CA ARG A 48 -2.73 5.39 2.84
C ARG A 48 -3.66 6.60 2.82
N LYS A 49 -3.25 7.72 3.43
CA LYS A 49 -4.03 8.96 3.44
C LYS A 49 -4.18 9.55 2.04
N ALA A 50 -3.11 9.58 1.25
CA ALA A 50 -3.16 10.04 -0.14
C ALA A 50 -4.07 9.15 -1.01
N GLU A 51 -4.05 7.83 -0.80
CA GLU A 51 -4.98 6.92 -1.46
C GLU A 51 -6.44 7.13 -1.05
N GLU A 52 -6.70 7.33 0.25
CA GLU A 52 -8.04 7.62 0.75
C GLU A 52 -8.58 8.94 0.17
N GLU A 53 -7.75 9.98 0.11
CA GLU A 53 -8.12 11.26 -0.53
C GLU A 53 -8.39 11.06 -2.03
N ARG A 54 -7.55 10.29 -2.73
CA ARG A 54 -7.79 9.93 -4.14
C ARG A 54 -9.11 9.19 -4.30
N ARG A 55 -9.41 8.20 -3.45
CA ARG A 55 -10.66 7.43 -3.50
C ARG A 55 -11.89 8.31 -3.30
N LYS A 56 -11.82 9.29 -2.38
CA LYS A 56 -12.91 10.26 -2.16
C LYS A 56 -13.11 11.18 -3.36
N LEU A 57 -12.02 11.59 -4.01
CA LEU A 57 -12.07 12.49 -5.15
C LEU A 57 -12.56 11.79 -6.41
N TYR A 58 -12.14 10.55 -6.67
CA TYR A 58 -12.42 9.80 -7.89
C TYR A 58 -13.40 8.66 -7.62
N LYS A 59 -14.67 9.02 -7.46
CA LYS A 59 -15.75 8.06 -7.10
C LYS A 59 -16.45 7.40 -8.28
N PHE A 60 -16.36 7.99 -9.48
CA PHE A 60 -17.07 7.50 -10.66
C PHE A 60 -16.14 6.62 -11.50
N HIS A 61 -16.41 5.33 -11.57
CA HIS A 61 -15.60 4.38 -12.32
C HIS A 61 -16.37 3.89 -13.55
N ILE A 62 -15.76 3.92 -14.73
CA ILE A 62 -16.36 3.29 -15.91
C ILE A 62 -16.00 1.82 -15.90
N ILE A 63 -17.02 0.95 -15.90
CA ILE A 63 -16.88 -0.49 -15.87
C ILE A 63 -17.21 -1.05 -17.25
N VAL A 64 -16.28 -1.83 -17.79
CA VAL A 64 -16.38 -2.51 -19.10
C VAL A 64 -16.61 -4.02 -18.97
N GLY A 65 -16.54 -4.56 -17.76
CA GLY A 65 -16.82 -5.96 -17.49
C GLY A 65 -16.98 -6.25 -15.99
N SER A 66 -17.77 -7.26 -15.65
CA SER A 66 -18.01 -7.69 -14.28
C SER A 66 -18.09 -9.21 -14.23
N PHE A 67 -17.22 -9.84 -13.45
CA PHE A 67 -17.04 -11.28 -13.45
C PHE A 67 -17.10 -11.84 -12.03
N LYS A 68 -17.83 -12.94 -11.85
CA LYS A 68 -17.82 -13.68 -10.59
C LYS A 68 -16.50 -14.44 -10.37
N THR A 69 -15.91 -14.94 -11.46
CA THR A 69 -14.66 -15.70 -11.43
C THR A 69 -13.46 -14.76 -11.62
N PRO A 70 -12.55 -14.62 -10.63
CA PRO A 70 -11.43 -13.68 -10.70
C PRO A 70 -10.50 -13.90 -11.90
N LYS A 71 -10.26 -15.16 -12.28
CA LYS A 71 -9.43 -15.50 -13.45
C LYS A 71 -9.91 -14.83 -14.74
N TYR A 72 -11.22 -14.74 -14.94
CA TYR A 72 -11.79 -14.10 -16.13
C TYR A 72 -11.68 -12.58 -16.07
N ALA A 73 -11.87 -11.98 -14.89
CA ALA A 73 -11.64 -10.56 -14.71
C ALA A 73 -10.19 -10.18 -15.01
N THR A 74 -9.22 -10.95 -14.51
CA THR A 74 -7.79 -10.72 -14.79
C THR A 74 -7.48 -10.86 -16.27
N ALA A 75 -7.93 -11.93 -16.92
CA ALA A 75 -7.69 -12.13 -18.35
C ALA A 75 -8.31 -11.01 -19.20
N TYR A 76 -9.52 -10.56 -18.86
CA TYR A 76 -10.17 -9.44 -19.55
C TYR A 76 -9.46 -8.11 -19.28
N ASN A 77 -9.03 -7.86 -18.04
CA ASN A 77 -8.25 -6.70 -17.65
C ASN A 77 -6.96 -6.58 -18.47
N ASP A 78 -6.24 -7.69 -18.65
CA ASP A 78 -5.02 -7.75 -19.45
C ASP A 78 -5.30 -7.56 -20.94
N TYR A 79 -6.40 -8.12 -21.43
CA TYR A 79 -6.83 -7.94 -22.83
C TYR A 79 -7.11 -6.47 -23.14
N ILE A 80 -7.85 -5.79 -22.27
CA ILE A 80 -8.14 -4.35 -22.41
C ILE A 80 -6.87 -3.52 -22.21
N GLY A 81 -5.99 -3.90 -21.28
CA GLY A 81 -4.67 -3.30 -21.10
C GLY A 81 -3.80 -3.36 -22.37
N LYS A 82 -3.78 -4.51 -23.05
CA LYS A 82 -3.06 -4.68 -24.32
C LYS A 82 -3.59 -3.82 -25.47
N LYS A 83 -4.83 -3.35 -25.39
CA LYS A 83 -5.41 -2.38 -26.34
C LYS A 83 -4.98 -0.94 -26.06
N GLY A 84 -4.19 -0.70 -25.01
CA GLY A 84 -3.67 0.62 -24.65
C GLY A 84 -4.50 1.36 -23.61
N TYR A 85 -5.52 0.73 -23.01
CA TYR A 85 -6.31 1.32 -21.94
C TYR A 85 -5.67 1.08 -20.58
N GLN A 86 -5.67 2.08 -19.72
CA GLN A 86 -5.31 1.90 -18.32
C GLN A 86 -6.49 1.26 -17.59
N THR A 87 -6.26 0.12 -16.96
CA THR A 87 -7.32 -0.65 -16.29
C THR A 87 -7.07 -0.83 -14.80
N GLU A 88 -8.16 -0.93 -14.04
CA GLU A 88 -8.16 -1.20 -12.60
C GLU A 88 -9.20 -2.29 -12.30
N LEU A 89 -8.82 -3.28 -11.48
CA LEU A 89 -9.76 -4.27 -10.95
C LEU A 89 -10.39 -3.75 -9.65
N LEU A 90 -11.71 -3.71 -9.62
CA LEU A 90 -12.51 -3.31 -8.47
C LEU A 90 -13.33 -4.50 -7.98
N THR A 91 -13.54 -4.61 -6.68
CA THR A 91 -14.43 -5.63 -6.11
C THR A 91 -15.65 -4.95 -5.51
N ASN A 92 -16.85 -5.40 -5.88
CA ASN A 92 -18.10 -4.91 -5.28
C ASN A 92 -18.48 -5.69 -4.01
N SER A 93 -19.55 -5.25 -3.33
CA SER A 93 -20.10 -5.91 -2.13
C SER A 93 -20.55 -7.36 -2.37
N TYR A 94 -20.89 -7.71 -3.61
CA TYR A 94 -21.31 -9.06 -4.03
C TYR A 94 -20.14 -9.97 -4.45
N GLN A 95 -18.90 -9.54 -4.20
CA GLN A 95 -17.66 -10.25 -4.58
C GLN A 95 -17.52 -10.49 -6.09
N PHE A 96 -18.09 -9.62 -6.92
CA PHE A 96 -17.78 -9.57 -8.34
C PHE A 96 -16.56 -8.72 -8.57
N GLN A 97 -15.68 -9.18 -9.45
CA GLN A 97 -14.50 -8.47 -9.93
C GLN A 97 -14.90 -7.68 -11.18
N MET A 98 -14.87 -6.36 -11.06
CA MET A 98 -15.22 -5.41 -12.11
C MET A 98 -13.94 -4.86 -12.73
N VAL A 99 -13.90 -4.80 -14.05
CA VAL A 99 -12.81 -4.20 -14.82
C VAL A 99 -13.19 -2.76 -15.13
N SER A 100 -12.44 -1.82 -14.55
CA SER A 100 -12.60 -0.39 -14.79
C SER A 100 -11.53 0.11 -15.77
N ILE A 101 -11.89 1.07 -16.62
CA ILE A 101 -10.96 1.73 -17.56
C ILE A 101 -10.60 3.17 -17.13
N GLY A 102 -11.05 3.59 -15.96
CA GLY A 102 -10.84 4.95 -15.48
C GLY A 102 -11.70 5.33 -14.30
N ALA A 103 -11.19 6.25 -13.50
CA ALA A 103 -11.86 6.85 -12.35
C ALA A 103 -11.94 8.38 -12.54
N PHE A 104 -13.10 8.97 -12.27
CA PHE A 104 -13.43 10.35 -12.59
C PHE A 104 -13.95 11.09 -11.36
N LYS A 105 -13.71 12.41 -11.33
CA LYS A 105 -14.12 13.26 -10.19
C LYS A 105 -15.56 13.71 -10.29
N SER A 106 -16.03 13.94 -11.52
CA SER A 106 -17.37 14.45 -11.79
C SER A 106 -18.18 13.46 -12.62
N TRP A 107 -19.50 13.46 -12.39
CA TRP A 107 -20.45 12.67 -13.17
C TRP A 107 -20.39 13.02 -14.66
N ARG A 108 -20.25 14.32 -14.97
CA ARG A 108 -20.18 14.81 -16.35
C ARG A 108 -18.97 14.24 -17.11
N GLU A 109 -17.80 14.20 -16.50
CA GLU A 109 -16.60 13.58 -17.08
C GLU A 109 -16.83 12.08 -17.33
N ALA A 110 -17.37 11.38 -16.33
CA ALA A 110 -17.64 9.95 -16.44
C ALA A 110 -18.64 9.63 -17.56
N VAL A 111 -19.70 10.43 -17.73
CA VAL A 111 -20.69 10.24 -18.80
C VAL A 111 -20.10 10.50 -20.19
N ALA A 112 -19.25 11.52 -20.32
CA ALA A 112 -18.58 11.81 -21.59
C ALA A 112 -17.65 10.67 -22.01
N GLU A 113 -16.85 10.14 -21.07
CA GLU A 113 -15.96 9.01 -21.32
C GLU A 113 -16.71 7.69 -21.49
N LEU A 114 -17.87 7.52 -20.84
CA LEU A 114 -18.74 6.35 -21.01
C LEU A 114 -19.19 6.18 -22.46
N GLY A 115 -19.53 7.29 -23.15
CA GLY A 115 -19.90 7.25 -24.57
C GLY A 115 -18.79 6.64 -25.42
N LYS A 116 -17.56 7.13 -25.23
CA LYS A 116 -16.37 6.62 -25.93
C LYS A 116 -16.10 5.16 -25.61
N ALA A 117 -16.25 4.77 -24.34
CA ALA A 117 -16.04 3.38 -23.90
C ALA A 117 -17.05 2.42 -24.56
N ARG A 118 -18.31 2.85 -24.69
CA ARG A 118 -19.36 2.05 -25.34
C ARG A 118 -19.13 1.87 -26.83
N GLU A 119 -18.59 2.88 -27.49
CA GLU A 119 -18.25 2.83 -28.92
C GLU A 119 -16.98 2.01 -29.19
N ALA A 120 -15.94 2.17 -28.37
CA ALA A 120 -14.62 1.62 -28.64
C ALA A 120 -14.33 0.26 -27.98
N ILE A 121 -15.00 -0.07 -26.87
CA ILE A 121 -14.65 -1.22 -26.02
C ILE A 121 -15.83 -2.17 -25.86
N GLU A 122 -16.86 -1.73 -25.14
CA GLU A 122 -17.98 -2.59 -24.72
C GLU A 122 -19.28 -1.77 -24.67
N PRO A 123 -20.23 -1.99 -25.59
CA PRO A 123 -21.50 -1.26 -25.66
C PRO A 123 -22.31 -1.28 -24.36
N THR A 124 -22.16 -2.34 -23.55
CA THR A 124 -22.86 -2.52 -22.28
C THR A 124 -22.13 -1.89 -21.08
N SER A 125 -21.09 -1.09 -21.32
CA SER A 125 -20.37 -0.37 -20.27
C SER A 125 -21.30 0.49 -19.42
N TRP A 126 -20.96 0.66 -18.15
CA TRP A 126 -21.76 1.40 -17.16
C TRP A 126 -20.87 2.10 -16.14
N ILE A 127 -21.45 3.05 -15.39
CA ILE A 127 -20.73 3.78 -14.34
C ILE A 127 -21.02 3.11 -13.00
N TYR A 128 -19.95 2.71 -12.31
CA TYR A 128 -19.99 2.31 -10.92
C TYR A 128 -19.62 3.50 -10.03
N ILE A 129 -20.49 3.80 -9.07
CA ILE A 129 -20.23 4.82 -8.05
C ILE A 129 -19.68 4.08 -6.84
N ARG A 130 -18.41 4.33 -6.54
CA ARG A 130 -17.78 3.80 -5.33
C ARG A 130 -18.18 4.66 -4.15
N GLU A 131 -18.70 4.02 -3.11
CA GLU A 131 -19.00 4.65 -1.81
C GLU A 131 -17.73 5.03 -1.04
#